data_AF-A0AAV3P8F2-F1
#
_entry.id   AF-A0AAV3P8F2-F1
#
_cell.length_a   1.000
_cell.length_b   1.000
_cell.length_c   1.000
_cell.angle_alpha   90.00
_cell.angle_beta   90.00
_cell.angle_gamma   90.00
#
_symmetry.space_group_name_H-M   'P 1'
#
loop_
_entity.id
_entity.type
_entity.pdbx_description
1 polymer ?
#
loop_
_entity_poly.entity_id
_entity_poly.type
_entity_poly.pdbx_seq_one_letter_code
_entity_poly.pdbx_strand_id
1 'polypeptide(L)'
;MGSKNLNCRPHHSHSSSRFLATKSSTIIVLSFFLTSLIYLYASLKQYSSTWEPPFLISENVKTGPASNRFNGDLRQANFAWNKLCLGPTKEKLKLAVFSKGWPIGDSPGGMERHASTLYYFLAARGHEIHVFTVPSDRKSHEDIHENNLHVYFAANDHGTLNCTKAFRIYSLERIAKDFDYVHTESVSLPHWRAKTVSRVAATWHGIWYEIMHSHLFQKLVLVRNNSGPGTELQEAMPRLIDEINSFLPTQSIFVLVIVQLRYLLTSIK
;
A
#
# COMPACT_ATOMS: atom_id res chain seq x y z
N MET A 1 7.04 -96.55 -23.05
CA MET A 1 8.13 -95.63 -23.45
C MET A 1 7.76 -94.22 -23.06
N GLY A 2 8.60 -93.56 -22.26
CA GLY A 2 8.68 -92.08 -22.20
C GLY A 2 7.79 -91.34 -21.20
N SER A 3 8.03 -91.54 -19.89
CA SER A 3 7.61 -90.61 -18.83
C SER A 3 8.28 -89.24 -19.00
N LYS A 4 7.52 -88.14 -18.91
CA LYS A 4 8.04 -86.78 -18.78
C LYS A 4 7.52 -86.13 -17.50
N ASN A 5 8.49 -85.53 -16.83
CA ASN A 5 8.51 -85.05 -15.47
C ASN A 5 8.03 -83.59 -15.34
N LEU A 6 7.64 -83.26 -14.10
CA LEU A 6 7.82 -81.97 -13.41
C LEU A 6 6.98 -80.75 -13.83
N ASN A 7 6.11 -80.26 -12.94
CA ASN A 7 6.48 -79.24 -11.93
C ASN A 7 5.26 -78.70 -11.18
N CYS A 8 5.20 -78.96 -9.88
CA CYS A 8 4.33 -78.22 -8.96
C CYS A 8 5.02 -76.88 -8.60
N ARG A 9 4.37 -75.76 -8.88
CA ARG A 9 4.71 -74.44 -8.32
C ARG A 9 3.77 -74.10 -7.17
N PRO A 10 4.25 -73.47 -6.08
CA PRO A 10 3.44 -73.13 -4.93
C PRO A 10 2.65 -71.82 -5.14
N HIS A 11 1.53 -71.75 -4.43
CA HIS A 11 0.74 -70.54 -4.21
C HIS A 11 1.59 -69.38 -3.68
N HIS A 12 1.58 -68.24 -4.36
CA HIS A 12 1.88 -66.95 -3.73
C HIS A 12 0.58 -66.31 -3.26
N SER A 13 0.44 -66.26 -1.94
CA SER A 13 -0.54 -65.48 -1.21
C SER A 13 -0.30 -63.98 -1.42
N HIS A 14 -1.38 -63.27 -1.76
CA HIS A 14 -1.44 -61.81 -1.75
C HIS A 14 -1.19 -61.30 -0.33
N SER A 15 -0.06 -60.63 -0.12
CA SER A 15 0.21 -59.86 1.10
C SER A 15 -0.63 -58.57 1.09
N SER A 16 -1.53 -58.46 2.06
CA SER A 16 -2.45 -57.36 2.28
C SER A 16 -1.78 -56.23 3.09
N SER A 17 -1.11 -55.29 2.41
CA SER A 17 -0.49 -54.12 3.05
C SER A 17 -1.46 -52.97 3.39
N ARG A 18 -2.77 -53.23 3.54
CA ARG A 18 -3.79 -52.18 3.74
C ARG A 18 -4.01 -51.75 5.20
N PHE A 19 -3.28 -52.30 6.17
CA PHE A 19 -3.48 -51.98 7.59
C PHE A 19 -2.54 -50.91 8.17
N LEU A 20 -1.48 -50.51 7.45
CA LEU A 20 -0.51 -49.50 7.91
C LEU A 20 -0.69 -48.12 7.25
N ALA A 21 -1.38 -48.04 6.11
CA ALA A 21 -1.54 -46.80 5.34
C ALA A 21 -2.55 -45.81 5.97
N THR A 22 -3.57 -46.30 6.67
CA THR A 22 -4.63 -45.45 7.24
C THR A 22 -4.19 -44.71 8.51
N LYS A 23 -3.29 -45.29 9.31
CA LYS A 23 -2.74 -44.65 10.52
C LYS A 23 -1.70 -43.57 10.21
N SER A 24 -0.92 -43.72 9.14
CA SER A 24 0.03 -42.67 8.73
C SER A 24 -0.68 -41.44 8.15
N SER A 25 -1.79 -41.64 7.43
CA SER A 25 -2.54 -40.52 6.82
C SER A 25 -3.12 -39.56 7.88
N THR A 26 -3.71 -40.08 8.96
CA THR A 26 -4.26 -39.25 10.03
C THR A 26 -3.18 -38.51 10.83
N ILE A 27 -2.02 -39.14 11.05
CA ILE A 27 -0.88 -38.51 11.73
C ILE A 27 -0.32 -37.36 10.87
N ILE A 28 -0.20 -37.56 9.55
CA ILE A 28 0.28 -36.53 8.62
C ILE A 28 -0.70 -35.34 8.57
N VAL A 29 -2.01 -35.60 8.47
CA VAL A 29 -3.03 -34.54 8.47
C VAL A 29 -3.05 -33.77 9.79
N LEU A 30 -2.94 -34.46 10.93
CA LEU A 30 -2.88 -33.81 12.24
C LEU A 30 -1.61 -32.96 12.40
N SER A 31 -0.48 -33.42 11.87
CA SER A 31 0.78 -32.68 11.79
C SER A 31 0.63 -31.39 10.97
N PHE A 32 0.02 -31.45 9.78
CA PHE A 32 -0.25 -30.27 8.97
C PHE A 32 -1.24 -29.30 9.63
N PHE A 33 -2.23 -29.81 10.36
CA PHE A 33 -3.19 -28.97 11.08
C PHE A 33 -2.53 -28.28 12.28
N LEU A 34 -1.73 -29.00 13.07
CA LEU A 34 -1.00 -28.42 14.20
C LEU A 34 0.04 -27.39 13.74
N THR A 35 0.79 -27.70 12.68
CA THR A 35 1.76 -26.75 12.12
C THR A 35 1.07 -25.51 11.59
N SER A 36 -0.05 -25.64 10.87
CA SER A 36 -0.89 -24.51 10.46
C SER A 36 -1.36 -23.67 11.65
N LEU A 37 -1.86 -24.32 12.72
CA LEU A 37 -2.29 -23.62 13.94
C LEU A 37 -1.13 -22.91 14.65
N ILE A 38 0.05 -23.52 14.67
CA ILE A 38 1.28 -22.91 15.22
C ILE A 38 1.72 -21.74 14.35
N TYR A 39 1.66 -21.83 13.02
CA TYR A 39 1.95 -20.72 12.12
C TYR A 39 0.93 -19.59 12.28
N LEU A 40 -0.35 -19.90 12.49
CA LEU A 40 -1.40 -18.92 12.68
C LEU A 40 -1.29 -18.25 14.05
N TYR A 41 -0.96 -19.01 15.10
CA TYR A 41 -0.67 -18.49 16.44
C TYR A 41 0.63 -17.71 16.48
N ALA A 42 1.69 -18.16 15.80
CA ALA A 42 2.95 -17.43 15.66
C ALA A 42 2.75 -16.16 14.82
N SER A 43 1.90 -16.18 13.81
CA SER A 43 1.50 -14.99 13.05
C SER A 43 0.66 -14.04 13.91
N LEU A 44 -0.21 -14.55 14.79
CA LEU A 44 -0.97 -13.74 15.76
C LEU A 44 -0.07 -13.16 16.84
N LYS A 45 0.92 -13.92 17.33
CA LYS A 45 1.93 -13.47 18.29
C LYS A 45 2.93 -12.53 17.64
N GLN A 46 3.26 -12.70 16.36
CA GLN A 46 4.08 -11.77 15.60
C GLN A 46 3.29 -10.51 15.27
N TYR A 47 1.97 -10.62 15.08
CA TYR A 47 1.05 -9.49 15.03
C TYR A 47 0.88 -8.81 16.41
N SER A 48 0.99 -9.54 17.52
CA SER A 48 0.93 -8.96 18.88
C SER A 48 2.30 -8.49 19.41
N SER A 49 3.41 -9.02 18.88
CA SER A 49 4.80 -8.75 19.27
C SER A 49 5.49 -7.79 18.32
N THR A 50 4.85 -7.41 17.21
CA THR A 50 5.22 -6.21 16.43
C THR A 50 4.55 -4.94 16.98
N TRP A 51 3.79 -5.07 18.07
CA TRP A 51 3.50 -3.95 18.95
C TRP A 51 4.65 -3.80 19.94
N GLU A 52 5.28 -2.64 19.87
CA GLU A 52 6.36 -2.10 20.71
C GLU A 52 7.78 -2.65 20.39
N PRO A 53 8.54 -2.00 19.49
CA PRO A 53 9.98 -1.90 19.74
C PRO A 53 10.17 -1.06 21.02
N PRO A 54 10.94 -1.54 22.01
CA PRO A 54 11.24 -0.78 23.22
C PRO A 54 12.22 0.33 22.85
N PHE A 55 11.73 1.47 22.41
CA PHE A 55 12.56 2.67 22.36
C PHE A 55 12.53 3.33 23.73
N LEU A 56 13.67 3.21 24.40
CA LEU A 56 14.05 3.93 25.60
C LEU A 56 13.57 5.38 25.52
N ILE A 57 12.60 5.69 26.38
CA ILE A 57 12.31 7.04 26.81
C ILE A 57 13.61 7.53 27.45
N SER A 58 14.36 8.37 26.74
CA SER A 58 15.24 9.30 27.44
C SER A 58 14.31 10.22 28.23
N GLU A 59 14.15 9.93 29.52
CA GLU A 59 13.81 10.95 30.50
C GLU A 59 14.73 12.14 30.22
N ASN A 60 14.16 13.25 29.75
CA ASN A 60 14.65 14.63 29.84
C ASN A 60 14.19 15.50 28.65
N VAL A 61 12.89 15.46 28.30
CA VAL A 61 12.26 16.59 27.61
C VAL A 61 10.89 16.84 28.26
N LYS A 62 10.87 17.71 29.26
CA LYS A 62 9.65 18.31 29.80
C LYS A 62 9.15 19.38 28.83
N THR A 63 8.22 19.04 27.93
CA THR A 63 7.22 20.00 27.39
C THR A 63 6.02 19.25 26.80
N GLY A 64 4.86 19.33 27.46
CA GLY A 64 3.54 19.00 26.93
C GLY A 64 2.85 17.80 27.59
N PRO A 65 1.54 17.87 27.90
CA PRO A 65 0.83 16.76 28.55
C PRO A 65 0.75 15.58 27.59
N ALA A 66 1.02 14.39 28.13
CA ALA A 66 1.01 13.10 27.44
C ALA A 66 -0.20 12.99 26.50
N SER A 67 0.07 12.66 25.22
CA SER A 67 -0.97 12.38 24.25
C SER A 67 -1.74 11.13 24.69
N ASN A 68 -2.87 11.33 25.36
CA ASN A 68 -3.85 10.29 25.58
C ASN A 68 -4.29 9.78 24.20
N ARG A 69 -3.85 8.57 23.84
CA ARG A 69 -4.30 7.86 22.66
C ARG A 69 -5.81 7.65 22.83
N PHE A 70 -6.64 8.23 21.97
CA PHE A 70 -8.09 8.13 22.07
C PHE A 70 -8.54 6.67 22.04
N ASN A 71 -9.37 6.29 23.00
CA ASN A 71 -9.99 4.98 23.09
C ASN A 71 -11.50 5.20 23.26
N GLY A 72 -12.28 4.93 22.22
CA GLY A 72 -13.71 5.24 22.14
C GLY A 72 -14.24 5.10 20.73
N ASP A 73 -15.55 5.31 20.57
CA ASP A 73 -16.21 5.32 19.25
C ASP A 73 -15.75 6.55 18.45
N LEU A 74 -15.25 6.34 17.22
CA LEU A 74 -14.80 7.42 16.34
C LEU A 74 -15.91 8.42 16.00
N ARG A 75 -17.19 8.01 16.07
CA ARG A 75 -18.34 8.90 15.86
C ARG A 75 -18.50 9.93 16.99
N GLN A 76 -17.91 9.66 18.15
CA GLN A 76 -17.93 10.54 19.33
C GLN A 76 -16.66 11.40 19.44
N ALA A 77 -15.74 11.30 18.46
CA ALA A 77 -14.51 12.07 18.46
C ALA A 77 -14.79 13.52 18.04
N ASN A 78 -14.65 14.46 18.99
CA ASN A 78 -14.74 15.91 18.74
C ASN A 78 -13.41 16.53 18.29
N PHE A 79 -12.47 15.71 17.82
CA PHE A 79 -11.17 16.16 17.35
C PHE A 79 -10.82 15.44 16.04
N ALA A 80 -9.96 16.06 15.24
CA ALA A 80 -9.44 15.45 14.02
C ALA A 80 -8.66 14.17 14.37
N TRP A 81 -9.26 13.01 14.14
CA TRP A 81 -8.70 11.69 14.46
C TRP A 81 -7.46 11.36 13.63
N ASN A 82 -7.21 12.13 12.57
CA ASN A 82 -6.10 12.02 11.64
C ASN A 82 -4.89 12.91 11.99
N LYS A 83 -4.65 13.21 13.28
CA LYS A 83 -3.39 13.86 13.67
C LYS A 83 -2.21 12.96 13.29
N LEU A 84 -1.39 13.44 12.36
CA LEU A 84 -0.14 12.79 11.94
C LEU A 84 0.86 12.85 13.10
N CYS A 85 0.97 11.77 13.87
CA CYS A 85 2.01 11.62 14.89
C CYS A 85 3.22 10.93 14.29
N LEU A 86 4.11 11.72 13.70
CA LEU A 86 5.41 11.23 13.25
C LEU A 86 6.40 11.35 14.42
N GLY A 87 7.15 10.29 14.71
CA GLY A 87 8.19 10.26 15.74
C GLY A 87 9.27 11.33 15.54
N PRO A 88 10.25 11.47 16.44
CA PRO A 88 11.28 12.50 16.33
C PRO A 88 11.96 12.45 14.96
N THR A 89 12.12 13.60 14.31
CA THR A 89 12.84 13.72 13.04
C THR A 89 14.31 13.37 13.28
N LYS A 90 14.75 12.25 12.72
CA LYS A 90 16.15 11.83 12.83
C LYS A 90 17.04 12.55 11.82
N GLU A 91 16.51 12.80 10.62
CA GLU A 91 17.24 13.43 9.51
C GLU A 91 16.30 14.32 8.69
N LYS A 92 16.85 15.41 8.12
CA LYS A 92 16.15 16.27 7.16
C LYS A 92 16.37 15.73 5.76
N LEU A 93 15.28 15.46 5.06
CA LEU A 93 15.29 14.82 3.74
C LEU A 93 14.81 15.81 2.67
N LYS A 94 15.37 15.69 1.47
CA LYS A 94 14.87 16.31 0.24
C LYS A 94 14.00 15.31 -0.52
N LEU A 95 12.71 15.58 -0.63
CA LEU A 95 11.72 14.69 -1.22
C LEU A 95 11.15 15.28 -2.51
N ALA A 96 11.14 14.48 -3.58
CA ALA A 96 10.38 14.77 -4.79
C ALA A 96 9.03 14.08 -4.71
N VAL A 97 7.95 14.79 -4.99
CA VAL A 97 6.59 14.29 -4.86
C VAL A 97 5.86 14.52 -6.17
N PHE A 98 5.30 13.46 -6.75
CA PHE A 98 4.35 13.57 -7.86
C PHE A 98 2.94 13.37 -7.30
N SER A 99 2.05 14.34 -7.50
CA SER A 99 0.64 14.25 -7.08
C SER A 99 -0.29 14.70 -8.21
N LYS A 100 -1.51 14.17 -8.25
CA LYS A 100 -2.48 14.41 -9.34
C LYS A 100 -3.15 15.78 -9.26
N GLY A 101 -3.12 16.42 -8.10
CA GLY A 101 -3.81 17.67 -7.85
C GLY A 101 -3.34 18.31 -6.56
N TRP A 102 -3.44 19.63 -6.50
CA TRP A 102 -3.04 20.44 -5.36
C TRP A 102 -4.11 21.47 -5.05
N PRO A 103 -4.52 21.57 -3.78
CA PRO A 103 -5.65 22.40 -3.40
C PRO A 103 -5.38 23.88 -3.69
N ILE A 104 -6.20 24.45 -4.57
CA ILE A 104 -6.27 25.88 -4.84
C ILE A 104 -7.74 26.30 -4.74
N GLY A 105 -8.01 27.31 -3.89
CA GLY A 105 -9.36 27.78 -3.58
C GLY A 105 -10.09 26.97 -2.49
N ASP A 106 -11.40 27.15 -2.40
CA ASP A 106 -12.17 26.81 -1.19
C ASP A 106 -12.76 25.39 -1.16
N SER A 107 -12.65 24.61 -2.23
CA SER A 107 -13.31 23.29 -2.34
C SER A 107 -12.41 22.18 -2.89
N PRO A 108 -11.25 21.90 -2.26
CA PRO A 108 -10.41 20.78 -2.67
C PRO A 108 -11.01 19.43 -2.25
N GLY A 109 -10.84 18.43 -3.12
CA GLY A 109 -11.23 17.05 -2.90
C GLY A 109 -10.42 16.36 -1.78
N GLY A 110 -10.90 15.21 -1.33
CA GLY A 110 -10.29 14.47 -0.23
C GLY A 110 -8.82 14.09 -0.48
N MET A 111 -8.51 13.69 -1.72
CA MET A 111 -7.14 13.29 -2.11
C MET A 111 -6.17 14.47 -2.12
N GLU A 112 -6.60 15.62 -2.62
CA GLU A 112 -5.80 16.85 -2.70
C GLU A 112 -5.51 17.38 -1.30
N ARG A 113 -6.51 17.35 -0.41
CA ARG A 113 -6.36 17.72 1.00
C ARG A 113 -5.45 16.76 1.76
N HIS A 114 -5.55 15.46 1.47
CA HIS A 114 -4.66 14.45 2.04
C HIS A 114 -3.20 14.73 1.66
N ALA A 115 -2.93 14.89 0.36
CA ALA A 115 -1.60 15.19 -0.15
C ALA A 115 -1.05 16.47 0.46
N SER A 116 -1.80 17.59 0.39
CA SER A 116 -1.32 18.87 0.89
C SER A 116 -1.05 18.82 2.39
N THR A 117 -1.95 18.25 3.19
CA THR A 117 -1.78 18.15 4.65
C THR A 117 -0.50 17.37 5.00
N LEU A 118 -0.25 16.27 4.29
CA LEU A 118 0.95 15.47 4.51
C LEU A 118 2.22 16.26 4.21
N TYR A 119 2.30 16.89 3.04
CA TYR A 119 3.53 17.56 2.59
C TYR A 119 3.78 18.89 3.32
N TYR A 120 2.73 19.64 3.67
CA TYR A 120 2.86 20.77 4.57
C TYR A 120 3.39 20.33 5.94
N PHE A 121 2.89 19.22 6.48
CA PHE A 121 3.37 18.70 7.76
C PHE A 121 4.84 18.27 7.71
N LEU A 122 5.28 17.62 6.62
CA LEU A 122 6.69 17.26 6.44
C LEU A 122 7.58 18.50 6.26
N ALA A 123 7.15 19.48 5.47
CA ALA A 123 7.89 20.73 5.29
C ALA A 123 8.06 21.51 6.61
N ALA A 124 6.99 21.57 7.43
CA ALA A 124 7.02 22.18 8.76
C ALA A 124 7.97 21.47 9.74
N ARG A 125 8.27 20.19 9.51
CA ARG A 125 9.27 19.42 10.28
C ARG A 125 10.71 19.62 9.77
N GLY A 126 10.90 20.42 8.72
CA GLY A 126 12.21 20.77 8.17
C GLY A 126 12.68 19.90 7.03
N HIS A 127 11.82 19.05 6.44
CA HIS A 127 12.10 18.37 5.18
C HIS A 127 11.94 19.34 4.02
N GLU A 128 12.77 19.22 2.99
CA GLU A 128 12.72 20.00 1.75
C GLU A 128 11.82 19.25 0.76
N ILE A 129 10.64 19.77 0.46
CA ILE A 129 9.60 19.08 -0.30
C ILE A 129 9.38 19.78 -1.63
N HIS A 130 9.57 19.04 -2.73
CA HIS A 130 9.27 19.50 -4.08
C HIS A 130 8.08 18.72 -4.63
N VAL A 131 6.93 19.36 -4.81
CA VAL A 131 5.71 18.77 -5.32
C VAL A 131 5.51 19.15 -6.78
N PHE A 132 5.42 18.16 -7.67
CA PHE A 132 5.11 18.34 -9.09
C PHE A 132 3.65 17.91 -9.32
N THR A 133 2.78 18.87 -9.62
CA THR A 133 1.32 18.68 -9.55
C THR A 133 0.57 19.64 -10.48
N VAL A 134 -0.76 19.69 -10.35
CA VAL A 134 -1.65 20.63 -11.04
C VAL A 134 -2.60 21.29 -10.03
N PRO A 135 -3.03 22.54 -10.28
CA PRO A 135 -3.95 23.22 -9.39
C PRO A 135 -5.37 22.65 -9.53
N SER A 136 -6.10 22.51 -8.42
CA SER A 136 -7.45 21.94 -8.38
C SER A 136 -8.47 22.69 -9.24
N ASP A 137 -8.31 24.01 -9.39
CA ASP A 137 -9.21 24.85 -10.19
C ASP A 137 -8.93 24.77 -11.70
N ARG A 138 -7.90 24.01 -12.10
CA ARG A 138 -7.44 23.79 -13.49
C ARG A 138 -7.08 25.06 -14.24
N LYS A 139 -6.80 26.16 -13.52
CA LYS A 139 -6.33 27.41 -14.10
C LYS A 139 -4.81 27.48 -14.09
N SER A 140 -4.25 28.44 -14.82
CA SER A 140 -2.82 28.73 -14.72
C SER A 140 -2.55 29.43 -13.40
N HIS A 141 -1.57 28.92 -12.66
CA HIS A 141 -1.07 29.49 -11.40
C HIS A 141 0.45 29.57 -11.44
N GLU A 142 1.01 30.53 -10.72
CA GLU A 142 2.45 30.59 -10.46
C GLU A 142 2.83 29.49 -9.47
N ASP A 143 4.07 29.00 -9.59
CA ASP A 143 4.62 28.00 -8.68
C ASP A 143 4.67 28.56 -7.24
N ILE A 144 4.36 27.73 -6.25
CA ILE A 144 4.30 28.13 -4.84
C ILE A 144 5.61 27.76 -4.17
N HIS A 145 6.26 28.73 -3.54
CA HIS A 145 7.50 28.50 -2.79
C HIS A 145 7.37 29.09 -1.38
N GLU A 146 7.09 28.22 -0.41
CA GLU A 146 6.85 28.58 0.99
C GLU A 146 7.80 27.81 1.91
N ASN A 147 8.81 28.49 2.44
CA ASN A 147 9.82 27.89 3.32
C ASN A 147 10.50 26.67 2.67
N ASN A 148 10.22 25.46 3.17
CA ASN A 148 10.75 24.20 2.65
C ASN A 148 9.78 23.48 1.71
N LEU A 149 8.67 24.09 1.32
CA LEU A 149 7.69 23.53 0.40
C LEU A 149 7.75 24.28 -0.93
N HIS A 150 7.98 23.53 -2.00
CA HIS A 150 8.04 24.03 -3.37
C HIS A 150 7.02 23.25 -4.22
N VAL A 151 6.00 23.92 -4.75
CA VAL A 151 4.94 23.31 -5.55
C VAL A 151 5.04 23.85 -6.97
N TYR A 152 5.27 22.95 -7.91
CA TYR A 152 5.44 23.24 -9.33
C TYR A 152 4.19 22.80 -10.10
N PHE A 153 3.58 23.74 -10.83
CA PHE A 153 2.38 23.50 -11.61
C PHE A 153 2.70 23.08 -13.05
N ALA A 154 2.50 21.80 -13.32
CA ALA A 154 2.77 21.16 -14.60
C ALA A 154 1.48 20.66 -15.28
N ALA A 155 0.49 21.55 -15.45
CA ALA A 155 -0.76 21.21 -16.15
C ALA A 155 -0.56 21.12 -17.68
N ASN A 156 -1.32 20.23 -18.31
CA ASN A 156 -1.58 20.25 -19.76
C ASN A 156 -2.82 21.11 -20.08
N ASP A 157 -3.14 21.22 -21.37
CA ASP A 157 -4.28 22.00 -21.87
C ASP A 157 -5.64 21.51 -21.35
N HIS A 158 -5.70 20.29 -20.80
CA HIS A 158 -6.90 19.71 -20.19
C HIS A 158 -6.95 19.88 -18.67
N GLY A 159 -6.00 20.59 -18.06
CA GLY A 159 -5.93 20.78 -16.61
C GLY A 159 -5.53 19.52 -15.83
N THR A 160 -4.87 18.56 -16.49
CA THR A 160 -4.36 17.33 -15.87
C THR A 160 -2.84 17.33 -15.87
N LEU A 161 -2.23 16.50 -15.02
CA LEU A 161 -0.78 16.48 -14.84
C LEU A 161 -0.05 16.08 -16.13
N ASN A 162 0.70 17.02 -16.69
CA ASN A 162 1.62 16.77 -17.78
C ASN A 162 2.90 16.11 -17.23
N CYS A 163 2.94 14.79 -17.30
CA CYS A 163 4.05 13.99 -16.79
C CYS A 163 5.41 14.36 -17.42
N THR A 164 5.43 14.75 -18.70
CA THR A 164 6.67 15.16 -19.38
C THR A 164 7.18 16.48 -18.84
N LYS A 165 6.30 17.47 -18.67
CA LYS A 165 6.64 18.78 -18.08
C LYS A 165 7.08 18.63 -16.62
N ALA A 166 6.29 17.92 -15.81
CA ALA A 166 6.61 17.64 -14.40
C ALA A 166 7.99 17.00 -14.24
N PHE A 167 8.28 15.96 -15.05
CA PHE A 167 9.56 15.26 -14.96
C PHE A 167 10.74 16.10 -15.44
N ARG A 168 10.53 17.02 -16.39
CA ARG A 168 11.56 17.99 -16.79
C ARG A 168 11.92 18.91 -15.62
N ILE A 169 10.94 19.44 -14.90
CA ILE A 169 11.16 20.28 -13.71
C ILE A 169 11.90 19.47 -12.63
N TYR A 170 11.43 18.25 -12.33
CA TYR A 170 12.13 17.32 -11.44
C TYR A 170 13.61 17.13 -11.83
N SER A 171 13.88 16.94 -13.11
CA SER A 171 15.25 16.73 -13.60
C SER A 171 16.13 17.97 -13.40
N LEU A 172 15.57 19.17 -13.48
CA LEU A 172 16.29 20.43 -13.24
C LEU A 172 16.59 20.61 -11.75
N GLU A 173 15.59 20.41 -10.88
CA GLU A 173 15.76 20.53 -9.42
C GLU A 173 16.76 19.51 -8.85
N ARG A 174 16.84 18.34 -9.49
CA ARG A 174 17.80 17.29 -9.16
C ARG A 174 19.26 17.71 -9.40
N ILE A 175 19.53 18.59 -10.38
CA ILE A 175 20.90 19.00 -10.73
C ILE A 175 21.56 19.76 -9.58
N ALA A 176 20.81 20.63 -8.91
CA ALA A 176 21.34 21.41 -7.79
C ALA A 176 21.67 20.53 -6.58
N LYS A 177 20.76 19.61 -6.25
CA LYS A 177 20.91 18.63 -5.17
C LYS A 177 19.93 17.49 -5.45
N ASP A 178 20.44 16.26 -5.46
CA ASP A 178 19.63 15.07 -5.72
C ASP A 178 18.57 14.87 -4.62
N PHE A 179 17.51 14.15 -4.96
CA PHE A 179 16.44 13.82 -4.04
C PHE A 179 16.79 12.55 -3.26
N ASP A 180 16.55 12.57 -1.95
CA ASP A 180 16.76 11.39 -1.11
C ASP A 180 15.76 10.29 -1.47
N TYR A 181 14.50 10.68 -1.69
CA TYR A 181 13.42 9.81 -2.12
C TYR A 181 12.48 10.52 -3.09
N VAL A 182 11.86 9.72 -3.95
CA VAL A 182 10.77 10.16 -4.83
C VAL A 182 9.49 9.49 -4.40
N HIS A 183 8.43 10.25 -4.17
CA HIS A 183 7.13 9.71 -3.78
C HIS A 183 6.12 9.95 -4.90
N THR A 184 5.47 8.88 -5.35
CA THR A 184 4.31 8.95 -6.26
C THR A 184 3.02 8.82 -5.45
N GLU A 185 2.44 9.96 -5.11
CA GLU A 185 1.16 10.06 -4.40
C GLU A 185 0.04 9.67 -5.37
N SER A 186 -0.91 8.83 -4.95
CA SER A 186 -1.98 8.33 -5.82
C SER A 186 -1.50 7.77 -7.17
N VAL A 187 -0.26 7.25 -7.22
CA VAL A 187 0.41 6.77 -8.44
C VAL A 187 0.45 7.81 -9.57
N SER A 188 0.71 9.07 -9.21
CA SER A 188 0.73 10.18 -10.18
C SER A 188 1.86 10.08 -11.21
N LEU A 189 3.00 9.52 -10.83
CA LEU A 189 4.09 9.22 -11.75
C LEU A 189 3.80 7.89 -12.46
N PRO A 190 3.66 7.86 -13.80
CA PRO A 190 3.38 6.64 -14.53
C PRO A 190 4.49 5.59 -14.36
N HIS A 191 4.12 4.31 -14.38
CA HIS A 191 5.05 3.20 -14.11
C HIS A 191 6.31 3.23 -15.00
N TRP A 192 6.18 3.60 -16.28
CA TRP A 192 7.31 3.67 -17.22
C TRP A 192 8.31 4.77 -16.85
N ARG A 193 7.85 5.85 -16.20
CA ARG A 193 8.74 6.86 -15.60
C ARG A 193 9.30 6.39 -14.28
N ALA A 194 8.48 5.84 -13.40
CA ALA A 194 8.90 5.38 -12.08
C ALA A 194 10.06 4.38 -12.17
N LYS A 195 10.06 3.50 -13.20
CA LYS A 195 11.17 2.57 -13.49
C LYS A 195 12.53 3.23 -13.71
N THR A 196 12.57 4.50 -14.13
CA THR A 196 13.80 5.25 -14.43
C THR A 196 14.32 6.05 -13.23
N VAL A 197 13.63 5.98 -12.09
CA VAL A 197 13.92 6.75 -10.88
C VAL A 197 14.28 5.77 -9.76
N SER A 198 15.35 6.07 -9.02
CA SER A 198 15.74 5.30 -7.84
C SER A 198 14.97 5.75 -6.60
N ARG A 199 14.86 4.88 -5.59
CA ARG A 199 14.26 5.20 -4.27
C ARG A 199 12.84 5.79 -4.36
N VAL A 200 12.00 5.13 -5.15
CA VAL A 200 10.61 5.53 -5.35
C VAL A 200 9.71 4.90 -4.29
N ALA A 201 8.98 5.68 -3.51
CA ALA A 201 7.84 5.23 -2.71
C ALA A 201 6.54 5.50 -3.47
N ALA A 202 5.52 4.66 -3.30
CA ALA A 202 4.21 4.87 -3.90
C ALA A 202 3.11 4.80 -2.84
N THR A 203 2.15 5.72 -2.95
CA THR A 203 0.90 5.60 -2.20
C THR A 203 -0.21 5.14 -3.13
N TRP A 204 -0.88 4.06 -2.73
CA TRP A 204 -2.10 3.57 -3.34
C TRP A 204 -3.26 3.73 -2.38
N HIS A 205 -4.39 4.23 -2.89
CA HIS A 205 -5.59 4.45 -2.10
C HIS A 205 -6.70 3.45 -2.40
N GLY A 206 -6.48 2.49 -3.32
CA GLY A 206 -7.41 1.38 -3.52
C GLY A 206 -8.77 1.75 -4.10
N ILE A 207 -8.95 2.92 -4.72
CA ILE A 207 -10.28 3.39 -5.15
C ILE A 207 -10.96 2.38 -6.08
N TRP A 208 -10.27 1.84 -7.09
CA TRP A 208 -10.88 0.81 -7.95
C TRP A 208 -11.07 -0.53 -7.25
N TYR A 209 -10.24 -0.83 -6.26
CA TYR A 209 -10.42 -2.02 -5.42
C TYR A 209 -11.69 -1.89 -4.58
N GLU A 210 -11.92 -0.75 -3.94
CA GLU A 210 -13.12 -0.45 -3.14
C GLU A 210 -14.38 -0.40 -4.01
N ILE A 211 -14.30 0.19 -5.20
CA ILE A 211 -15.39 0.20 -6.18
C ILE A 211 -15.73 -1.23 -6.60
N MET A 212 -14.73 -2.02 -7.02
CA MET A 212 -14.91 -3.42 -7.39
C MET A 212 -15.51 -4.23 -6.23
N HIS A 213 -14.97 -4.07 -5.02
CA HIS A 213 -15.44 -4.74 -3.82
C HIS A 213 -16.90 -4.38 -3.53
N SER A 214 -17.28 -3.11 -3.62
CA SER A 214 -18.65 -2.63 -3.43
C SER A 214 -19.61 -3.22 -4.46
N HIS A 215 -19.26 -3.20 -5.76
CA HIS A 215 -20.08 -3.82 -6.80
C HIS A 215 -20.22 -5.33 -6.61
N LEU A 216 -19.17 -6.02 -6.14
CA LEU A 216 -19.23 -7.45 -5.83
C LEU A 216 -20.25 -7.73 -4.72
N PHE A 217 -20.22 -6.98 -3.62
CA PHE A 217 -21.18 -7.13 -2.52
C PHE A 217 -22.61 -6.78 -2.93
N GLN A 218 -22.79 -5.68 -3.67
CA GLN A 218 -24.09 -5.32 -4.23
C GLN A 218 -24.64 -6.44 -5.12
N LYS A 219 -23.80 -7.04 -5.97
CA LYS A 219 -24.19 -8.18 -6.80
C LYS A 219 -24.59 -9.39 -5.96
N LEU A 220 -23.85 -9.74 -4.91
CA LEU A 220 -24.22 -10.85 -4.02
C LEU A 220 -25.57 -10.62 -3.32
N VAL A 221 -25.91 -9.37 -2.99
CA VAL A 221 -27.20 -8.99 -2.40
C VAL A 221 -28.33 -8.94 -3.44
N LEU A 222 -28.07 -8.45 -4.66
CA LEU A 222 -29.06 -8.32 -5.74
C LEU A 222 -29.37 -9.63 -6.45
N VAL A 223 -28.40 -10.55 -6.56
CA VAL A 223 -28.61 -11.93 -7.04
C VAL A 223 -29.58 -12.67 -6.12
N ARG A 224 -29.62 -12.33 -4.82
CA ARG A 224 -30.63 -12.83 -3.88
C ARG A 224 -32.04 -12.32 -4.21
N ASN A 225 -32.16 -11.21 -4.93
CA ASN A 225 -33.41 -10.52 -5.26
C ASN A 225 -33.84 -10.63 -6.75
N ASN A 226 -33.21 -11.52 -7.54
CA ASN A 226 -33.53 -11.78 -8.96
C ASN A 226 -33.46 -10.57 -9.93
N SER A 227 -32.73 -9.50 -9.59
CA SER A 227 -32.41 -8.42 -10.53
C SER A 227 -31.11 -8.73 -11.29
N GLY A 228 -31.14 -8.67 -12.63
CA GLY A 228 -30.02 -9.03 -13.50
C GLY A 228 -28.73 -8.21 -13.29
N PRO A 229 -27.57 -8.68 -13.79
CA PRO A 229 -26.27 -8.09 -13.49
C PRO A 229 -26.05 -6.78 -14.25
N GLY A 230 -25.65 -5.72 -13.53
CA GLY A 230 -25.14 -4.48 -14.12
C GLY A 230 -23.73 -4.67 -14.74
N THR A 231 -23.40 -3.84 -15.74
CA THR A 231 -22.10 -3.83 -16.45
C THR A 231 -20.94 -3.28 -15.61
N GLU A 232 -21.25 -2.69 -14.46
CA GLU A 232 -20.32 -1.95 -13.60
C GLU A 232 -19.11 -2.78 -13.14
N LEU A 233 -19.29 -4.07 -12.83
CA LEU A 233 -18.18 -4.95 -12.45
C LEU A 233 -17.25 -5.23 -13.65
N GLN A 234 -17.80 -5.35 -14.86
CA GLN A 234 -17.00 -5.52 -16.08
C GLN A 234 -16.20 -4.24 -16.41
N GLU A 235 -16.69 -3.07 -16.01
CA GLU A 235 -15.99 -1.79 -16.20
C GLU A 235 -14.93 -1.52 -15.12
N ALA A 236 -15.16 -1.97 -13.88
CA ALA A 236 -14.23 -1.75 -12.77
C ALA A 236 -12.99 -2.66 -12.82
N MET A 237 -13.13 -3.92 -13.25
CA MET A 237 -12.03 -4.89 -13.30
C MET A 237 -10.82 -4.46 -14.16
N PRO A 238 -10.98 -4.02 -15.43
CA PRO A 238 -9.83 -3.60 -16.23
C PRO A 238 -9.12 -2.39 -15.62
N ARG A 239 -9.86 -1.46 -15.02
CA ARG A 239 -9.29 -0.27 -14.37
C ARG A 239 -8.51 -0.62 -13.10
N LEU A 240 -9.00 -1.59 -12.33
CA LEU A 240 -8.25 -2.14 -11.20
C LEU A 240 -6.96 -2.83 -11.66
N ILE A 241 -7.01 -3.61 -12.75
CA ILE A 241 -5.83 -4.27 -13.30
C ILE A 241 -4.81 -3.25 -13.78
N ASP A 242 -5.23 -2.19 -14.47
CA ASP A 242 -4.35 -1.09 -14.90
C ASP A 242 -3.72 -0.36 -13.71
N GLU A 243 -4.50 -0.16 -12.64
CA GLU A 243 -4.01 0.40 -11.39
C GLU A 243 -2.95 -0.52 -10.78
N ILE A 244 -3.25 -1.81 -10.61
CA ILE A 244 -2.33 -2.83 -10.08
C ILE A 244 -1.04 -2.93 -10.91
N ASN A 245 -1.16 -2.98 -12.23
CA ASN A 245 -0.02 -3.06 -13.15
C ASN A 245 0.88 -1.83 -13.08
N SER A 246 0.34 -0.68 -12.67
CA SER A 246 1.14 0.52 -12.43
C SER A 246 2.10 0.38 -11.23
N PHE A 247 1.91 -0.63 -10.36
CA PHE A 247 2.75 -0.88 -9.17
C PHE A 247 3.78 -2.00 -9.34
N LEU A 248 3.42 -3.07 -10.04
CA LEU A 248 4.13 -4.36 -9.93
C LEU A 248 5.57 -4.44 -10.47
N PRO A 249 6.03 -3.62 -11.45
CA PRO A 249 7.32 -3.91 -12.11
C PRO A 249 8.53 -3.11 -11.58
N THR A 250 8.49 -2.55 -10.37
CA THR A 250 9.60 -1.71 -9.85
C THR A 250 10.17 -2.27 -8.55
N GLN A 251 11.42 -2.75 -8.63
CA GLN A 251 12.17 -3.43 -7.56
C GLN A 251 12.50 -2.55 -6.33
N SER A 252 11.94 -1.35 -6.22
CA SER A 252 12.20 -0.42 -5.12
C SER A 252 10.97 0.34 -4.64
N ILE A 253 9.75 -0.06 -5.05
CA ILE A 253 8.51 0.56 -4.54
C ILE A 253 8.19 0.04 -3.14
N PHE A 254 8.35 0.90 -2.15
CA PHE A 254 7.62 0.76 -0.90
C PHE A 254 6.16 1.11 -1.16
N VAL A 255 5.31 0.09 -1.24
CA VAL A 255 3.87 0.25 -1.45
C VAL A 255 3.23 0.60 -0.11
N LEU A 256 2.80 1.85 0.01
CA LEU A 256 1.89 2.26 1.07
C LEU A 256 0.45 2.11 0.56
N VAL A 257 -0.18 0.99 0.89
CA VAL A 257 -1.63 0.83 0.74
C VAL A 257 -2.30 1.62 1.87
N ILE A 258 -2.70 2.87 1.60
CA ILE A 258 -3.48 3.64 2.57
C ILE A 258 -4.93 3.19 2.44
N VAL A 259 -5.31 2.23 3.27
CA VAL A 259 -6.63 2.32 3.92
C VAL A 259 -6.51 3.10 5.24
N GLN A 260 -5.30 3.29 5.79
CA GLN A 260 -5.08 4.10 7.00
C GLN A 260 -3.65 4.70 7.11
N LEU A 261 -3.61 5.99 7.46
CA LEU A 261 -2.54 6.99 7.39
C LEU A 261 -1.32 6.80 8.35
N ARG A 262 -0.74 5.60 8.52
CA ARG A 262 0.29 5.36 9.57
C ARG A 262 1.74 5.08 9.16
N TYR A 263 2.11 4.88 7.89
CA TYR A 263 3.39 4.20 7.59
C TYR A 263 4.42 4.97 6.74
N LEU A 264 4.26 6.27 6.46
CA LEU A 264 5.15 6.96 5.52
C LEU A 264 6.64 7.06 5.99
N LEU A 265 6.93 7.04 7.29
CA LEU A 265 8.31 7.26 7.80
C LEU A 265 8.94 6.05 8.50
N THR A 266 8.23 4.94 8.70
CA THR A 266 8.80 3.74 9.32
C THR A 266 9.51 2.80 8.34
N SER A 267 9.28 2.97 7.04
CA SER A 267 9.84 2.13 5.97
C SER A 267 11.04 2.74 5.24
N ILE A 268 11.48 3.94 5.63
CA ILE A 268 12.69 4.58 5.11
C ILE A 268 13.87 4.15 5.99
N LYS A 269 14.60 3.11 5.57
CA LYS A 269 15.88 2.66 6.11
C LYS A 269 16.78 2.21 4.96
#